data_AF-A0A9P1L226-F1
#
_entry.id   AF-A0A9P1L226-F1
#
_cell.length_a   1.000
_cell.length_b   1.000
_cell.length_c   1.000
_cell.angle_alpha   90.00
_cell.angle_beta   90.00
_cell.angle_gamma   90.00
#
_symmetry.space_group_name_H-M   'P 1'
#
loop_
_entity.id
_entity.type
_entity.pdbx_description
1 polymer ?
#
loop_
_entity_poly.entity_id
_entity_poly.type
_entity_poly.pdbx_seq_one_letter_code
_entity_poly.pdbx_strand_id
1 'polypeptide(L)'
;MKKKRNQKGFTLIELLVVIAIIGILAVVAVPALFKNINKAKVADVESDYNAFKSAALSYYTDNNKMPAKKDELKSFMDTVPQDSAFGGAYELTNTKDVDGDKTNDELVLTITGAKITQEQMKKLVKDIGQDKIYVDGTAMTDSNAKAVDSGTIDIVLIDNTNM
;
A
#
# COMPACT_ATOMS: atom_id res chain seq x y z
N MET A 1 -3.79 -69.56 0.97
CA MET A 1 -2.74 -68.89 0.14
C MET A 1 -2.80 -67.38 0.36
N LYS A 2 -1.74 -66.75 0.91
CA LYS A 2 -1.67 -65.29 1.10
C LYS A 2 -0.99 -64.65 -0.11
N LYS A 3 -1.73 -63.82 -0.87
CA LYS A 3 -1.22 -63.04 -2.01
C LYS A 3 -0.22 -61.99 -1.49
N LYS A 4 1.06 -62.08 -1.87
CA LYS A 4 2.03 -61.00 -1.64
C LYS A 4 1.58 -59.78 -2.45
N ARG A 5 1.23 -58.69 -1.78
CA ARG A 5 0.92 -57.42 -2.44
C ARG A 5 2.21 -56.86 -3.02
N ASN A 6 2.25 -56.68 -4.34
CA ASN A 6 3.39 -56.13 -5.05
C ASN A 6 3.47 -54.63 -4.72
N GLN A 7 4.27 -54.26 -3.72
CA GLN A 7 4.50 -52.86 -3.38
C GLN A 7 5.44 -52.27 -4.43
N LYS A 8 4.88 -51.57 -5.41
CA LYS A 8 5.66 -50.74 -6.34
C LYS A 8 6.18 -49.54 -5.56
N GLY A 9 7.50 -49.49 -5.34
CA GLY A 9 8.18 -48.31 -4.79
C GLY A 9 8.36 -47.22 -5.87
N PHE A 10 8.45 -45.98 -5.43
CA PHE A 10 8.76 -44.82 -6.28
C PHE A 10 10.21 -44.92 -6.77
N THR A 11 10.47 -44.67 -8.05
CA THR A 11 11.85 -44.70 -8.58
C THR A 11 12.52 -43.33 -8.38
N LEU A 12 13.84 -43.33 -8.19
CA LEU A 12 14.61 -42.08 -8.07
C LEU A 12 14.54 -41.25 -9.36
N ILE A 13 14.43 -41.91 -10.53
CA ILE A 13 14.34 -41.23 -11.82
C ILE A 13 12.98 -40.52 -11.99
N GLU A 14 11.89 -41.12 -11.50
CA GLU A 14 10.58 -40.46 -11.48
C GLU A 14 10.63 -39.18 -10.64
N LEU A 15 11.30 -39.21 -9.49
CA LEU A 15 11.45 -38.03 -8.66
C LEU A 15 12.32 -36.96 -9.33
N LEU A 16 13.40 -37.38 -10.01
CA LEU A 16 14.33 -36.49 -10.70
C LEU A 16 13.66 -35.72 -11.84
N VAL A 17 12.87 -36.41 -12.67
CA VAL A 17 12.16 -35.75 -13.79
C VAL A 17 11.12 -34.76 -13.25
N VAL A 18 10.43 -35.07 -12.16
CA VAL A 18 9.44 -34.18 -11.55
C VAL A 18 10.09 -32.89 -11.04
N ILE A 19 11.19 -32.98 -10.28
CA ILE A 19 11.88 -31.78 -9.79
C ILE A 19 12.49 -30.96 -10.93
N ALA A 20 12.92 -31.60 -12.02
CA ALA A 20 13.42 -30.91 -13.21
C ALA A 20 12.33 -30.05 -13.88
N ILE A 21 11.12 -30.62 -14.05
CA ILE A 21 9.97 -29.88 -14.61
C ILE A 21 9.53 -28.75 -13.67
N ILE A 22 9.43 -29.01 -12.36
CA ILE A 22 9.09 -27.98 -11.36
C ILE A 22 10.13 -26.85 -11.39
N GLY A 23 11.42 -27.17 -11.53
CA GLY A 23 12.50 -26.19 -11.65
C GLY A 23 12.31 -25.26 -12.84
N ILE A 24 11.97 -25.79 -14.02
CA ILE A 24 11.71 -24.98 -15.23
C ILE A 24 10.51 -24.06 -15.02
N LEU A 25 9.40 -24.57 -14.46
CA LEU A 25 8.20 -23.77 -14.21
C LEU A 25 8.44 -22.68 -13.17
N ALA A 26 9.20 -22.97 -12.11
CA ALA A 26 9.49 -22.02 -11.05
C ALA A 26 10.23 -20.76 -11.55
N VAL A 27 11.17 -20.92 -12.49
CA VAL A 27 11.95 -19.80 -13.05
C VAL A 27 11.05 -18.77 -13.74
N VAL A 28 9.99 -19.22 -14.44
CA VAL A 28 9.06 -18.32 -15.14
C VAL A 28 7.97 -17.80 -14.20
N ALA A 29 7.47 -18.65 -13.30
CA ALA A 29 6.34 -18.32 -12.44
C ALA A 29 6.70 -17.32 -11.32
N VAL A 30 7.88 -17.45 -10.70
CA VAL A 30 8.26 -16.66 -9.53
C VAL A 30 8.39 -15.15 -9.83
N PRO A 31 9.08 -14.69 -10.89
CA PRO A 31 9.14 -13.26 -11.22
C PRO A 31 7.77 -12.65 -11.54
N ALA A 32 6.92 -13.40 -12.24
CA ALA A 32 5.56 -12.98 -12.57
C ALA A 32 4.70 -12.82 -11.31
N LEU A 33 4.84 -13.74 -10.35
CA LEU A 33 4.18 -13.67 -9.06
C LEU A 33 4.58 -12.41 -8.28
N PHE A 34 5.88 -12.11 -8.17
CA PHE A 34 6.35 -10.90 -7.48
C PHE A 34 5.83 -9.62 -8.13
N LYS A 35 5.79 -9.56 -9.46
CA LYS A 35 5.20 -8.42 -10.18
C LYS A 35 3.72 -8.22 -9.84
N ASN A 36 2.95 -9.30 -9.71
CA ASN A 36 1.53 -9.22 -9.35
C ASN A 36 1.35 -8.81 -7.89
N ILE A 37 2.15 -9.33 -6.96
CA ILE A 37 2.15 -8.91 -5.56
C ILE A 37 2.47 -7.41 -5.45
N ASN A 38 3.47 -6.92 -6.18
CA ASN A 38 3.83 -5.51 -6.15
C ASN A 38 2.69 -4.61 -6.65
N LYS A 39 1.95 -5.04 -7.67
CA LYS A 39 0.77 -4.33 -8.17
C LYS A 39 -0.40 -4.38 -7.19
N ALA A 40 -0.61 -5.51 -6.52
CA ALA A 40 -1.65 -5.70 -5.52
C ALA A 40 -1.43 -4.74 -4.34
N LYS A 41 -0.20 -4.69 -3.80
CA LYS A 41 0.15 -3.74 -2.72
C LYS A 41 -0.16 -2.28 -3.05
N VAL A 42 0.09 -1.87 -4.30
CA VAL A 42 -0.25 -0.51 -4.76
C VAL A 42 -1.76 -0.30 -4.79
N ALA A 43 -2.51 -1.27 -5.32
CA ALA A 43 -3.97 -1.20 -5.37
C ALA A 43 -4.60 -1.22 -3.97
N ASP A 44 -4.04 -1.98 -3.04
CA ASP A 44 -4.50 -2.02 -1.64
C ASP A 44 -4.36 -0.64 -0.99
N VAL A 45 -3.18 -0.01 -1.09
CA VAL A 45 -2.96 1.34 -0.53
C VAL A 45 -3.78 2.42 -1.24
N GLU A 46 -4.01 2.30 -2.54
CA GLU A 46 -4.91 3.19 -3.27
C GLU A 46 -6.37 3.04 -2.81
N SER A 47 -6.81 1.80 -2.53
CA SER A 47 -8.12 1.54 -1.95
C SER A 47 -8.25 2.16 -0.56
N ASP A 48 -7.23 1.99 0.29
CA ASP A 48 -7.20 2.59 1.63
C ASP A 48 -7.21 4.13 1.55
N TYR A 49 -6.41 4.72 0.66
CA TYR A 49 -6.41 6.16 0.39
C TYR A 49 -7.80 6.69 0.04
N ASN A 50 -8.50 6.02 -0.88
CA ASN A 50 -9.84 6.42 -1.29
C ASN A 50 -10.86 6.28 -0.15
N ALA A 51 -10.74 5.23 0.66
CA ALA A 51 -11.60 5.02 1.82
C ALA A 51 -11.40 6.13 2.87
N PHE A 52 -10.15 6.47 3.21
CA PHE A 52 -9.84 7.59 4.11
C PHE A 52 -10.33 8.93 3.56
N LYS A 53 -10.11 9.20 2.28
CA LYS A 53 -10.56 10.44 1.62
C LYS A 53 -12.08 10.60 1.65
N SER A 54 -12.80 9.53 1.32
CA SER A 54 -14.28 9.54 1.32
C SER A 54 -14.83 9.72 2.73
N ALA A 55 -14.26 9.04 3.72
CA ALA A 55 -14.63 9.18 5.12
C ALA A 55 -14.35 10.59 5.65
N ALA A 56 -13.19 11.16 5.31
CA ALA A 56 -12.83 12.52 5.69
C ALA A 56 -13.76 13.58 5.10
N LEU A 57 -14.17 13.42 3.83
CA LEU A 57 -15.12 14.32 3.19
C LEU A 57 -16.53 14.23 3.83
N SER A 58 -16.95 13.01 4.19
CA SER A 58 -18.21 12.78 4.90
C SER A 58 -18.17 13.42 6.30
N TYR A 59 -17.08 13.22 7.04
CA TYR A 59 -16.86 13.87 8.33
C TYR A 59 -16.91 15.39 8.22
N TYR A 60 -16.27 15.97 7.19
CA TYR A 60 -16.28 17.41 6.95
C TYR A 60 -17.69 17.93 6.66
N THR A 61 -18.49 17.19 5.88
CA THR A 61 -19.87 17.56 5.57
C THR A 61 -20.75 17.61 6.82
N ASP A 62 -20.57 16.67 7.75
CA ASP A 62 -21.37 16.59 8.96
C ASP A 62 -20.92 17.54 10.08
N ASN A 63 -19.61 17.79 10.18
CA ASN A 63 -19.02 18.52 11.31
C ASN A 63 -18.52 19.92 10.94
N ASN A 64 -18.51 20.27 9.65
CA ASN A 64 -17.98 21.52 9.09
C ASN A 64 -16.53 21.83 9.53
N LYS A 65 -15.76 20.78 9.80
CA LYS A 65 -14.35 20.82 10.20
C LYS A 65 -13.65 19.55 9.70
N MET A 66 -12.37 19.64 9.38
CA MET A 66 -11.58 18.45 9.01
C MET A 66 -11.34 17.56 10.23
N PRO A 67 -11.25 16.24 10.05
CA PRO A 67 -10.80 15.34 11.11
C PRO A 67 -9.33 15.64 11.44
N ALA A 68 -8.97 15.55 12.72
CA ALA A 68 -7.61 15.72 13.20
C ALA A 68 -6.90 14.38 13.42
N LYS A 69 -7.65 13.30 13.64
CA LYS A 69 -7.12 11.96 13.95
C LYS A 69 -7.96 10.86 13.33
N LYS A 70 -7.33 9.69 13.08
CA LYS A 70 -8.00 8.53 12.46
C LYS A 70 -9.22 8.02 13.24
N ASP A 71 -9.22 8.18 14.56
CA ASP A 71 -10.31 7.73 15.43
C ASP A 71 -11.64 8.44 15.15
N GLU A 72 -11.60 9.65 14.61
CA GLU A 72 -12.79 10.44 14.27
C GLU A 72 -13.50 9.90 13.02
N LEU A 73 -12.81 9.07 12.23
CA LEU A 73 -13.35 8.46 11.01
C LEU A 73 -14.06 7.12 11.25
N LYS A 74 -14.05 6.59 12.47
CA LYS A 74 -14.64 5.28 12.80
C LYS A 74 -16.13 5.16 12.47
N SER A 75 -16.87 6.27 12.57
CA SER A 75 -18.31 6.28 12.23
C SER A 75 -18.58 6.39 10.73
N PHE A 76 -17.55 6.64 9.93
CA PHE A 76 -17.63 6.90 8.48
C PHE A 76 -16.97 5.78 7.66
N MET A 77 -16.48 4.73 8.31
CA MET A 77 -15.81 3.58 7.70
C MET A 77 -16.22 2.29 8.39
N ASP A 78 -16.51 1.23 7.63
CA ASP A 78 -16.82 -0.10 8.20
C ASP A 78 -15.63 -0.69 8.97
N THR A 79 -14.42 -0.43 8.50
CA THR A 79 -13.17 -0.80 9.17
C THR A 79 -12.13 0.26 8.83
N VAL A 80 -11.44 0.77 9.84
CA VAL A 80 -10.35 1.74 9.66
C VAL A 80 -9.04 0.97 9.43
N PRO A 81 -8.42 1.04 8.24
CA PRO A 81 -7.12 0.41 7.99
C PRO A 81 -6.08 0.90 9.01
N GLN A 82 -5.31 -0.02 9.58
CA GLN A 82 -4.26 0.32 10.57
C GLN A 82 -2.88 0.34 9.94
N ASP A 83 -2.58 -0.62 9.07
CA ASP A 83 -1.27 -0.80 8.46
C ASP A 83 -1.38 -0.79 6.94
N SER A 84 -0.37 -0.24 6.27
CA SER A 84 -0.31 -0.25 4.81
C SER A 84 0.20 -1.59 4.27
N ALA A 85 -0.18 -1.95 3.05
CA ALA A 85 0.38 -3.10 2.34
C ALA A 85 1.89 -2.95 2.02
N PHE A 86 2.44 -1.74 2.15
CA PHE A 86 3.88 -1.46 2.09
C PHE A 86 4.60 -1.63 3.43
N GLY A 87 3.86 -1.97 4.48
CA GLY A 87 4.34 -1.93 5.87
C GLY A 87 4.20 -0.53 6.47
N GLY A 88 4.23 -0.47 7.80
CA GLY A 88 4.05 0.78 8.53
C GLY A 88 2.59 1.13 8.79
N ALA A 89 2.36 1.84 9.90
CA ALA A 89 1.04 2.24 10.34
C ALA A 89 0.56 3.50 9.62
N TYR A 90 -0.76 3.57 9.41
CA TYR A 90 -1.46 4.79 8.99
C TYR A 90 -1.70 5.71 10.17
N GLU A 91 -1.27 6.95 10.02
CA GLU A 91 -1.62 8.06 10.89
C GLU A 91 -2.29 9.16 10.07
N LEU A 92 -3.28 9.82 10.66
CA LEU A 92 -4.02 10.90 10.03
C LEU A 92 -3.72 12.18 10.77
N THR A 93 -3.37 13.22 10.01
CA THR A 93 -2.93 14.49 10.56
C THR A 93 -3.53 15.64 9.77
N ASN A 94 -4.07 16.64 10.47
CA ASN A 94 -4.40 17.93 9.87
C ASN A 94 -3.20 18.87 10.05
N THR A 95 -2.66 19.41 8.95
CA THR A 95 -1.46 20.26 8.99
C THR A 95 -1.64 21.53 9.82
N LYS A 96 -2.87 22.06 9.94
CA LYS A 96 -3.15 23.20 10.84
C LYS A 96 -2.90 22.90 12.31
N ASP A 97 -3.02 21.63 12.69
CA ASP A 97 -2.86 21.18 14.07
C ASP A 97 -1.42 20.80 14.41
N VAL A 98 -0.53 20.66 13.41
CA VAL A 98 0.83 20.13 13.61
C VAL A 98 1.81 21.13 14.21
N ASP A 99 1.69 22.42 13.91
CA ASP A 99 2.66 23.41 14.44
C ASP A 99 2.05 24.82 14.63
N GLY A 100 0.71 24.93 14.56
CA GLY A 100 0.05 26.23 14.46
C GLY A 100 0.42 27.00 13.18
N ASP A 101 1.09 26.34 12.24
CA ASP A 101 1.32 26.79 10.88
C ASP A 101 -0.02 26.76 10.14
N LYS A 102 -0.65 27.94 10.08
CA LYS A 102 -2.00 28.13 9.52
C LYS A 102 -2.00 28.22 7.99
N THR A 103 -0.86 28.00 7.34
CA THR A 103 -0.70 28.32 5.92
C THR A 103 -1.23 27.24 4.99
N ASN A 104 -1.16 25.96 5.40
CA ASN A 104 -1.64 24.83 4.61
C ASN A 104 -2.80 24.16 5.36
N ASP A 105 -3.98 24.13 4.74
CA ASP A 105 -5.17 23.44 5.25
C ASP A 105 -5.30 22.08 4.57
N GLU A 106 -4.38 21.18 4.91
CA GLU A 106 -4.28 19.87 4.30
C GLU A 106 -4.58 18.77 5.31
N LEU A 107 -5.38 17.81 4.86
CA LEU A 107 -5.51 16.54 5.54
C LEU A 107 -4.53 15.55 4.93
N VAL A 108 -3.59 15.08 5.74
CA VAL A 108 -2.48 14.22 5.32
C VAL A 108 -2.62 12.84 5.96
N LEU A 109 -2.50 11.81 5.13
CA LEU A 109 -2.35 10.42 5.53
C LEU A 109 -0.87 10.05 5.51
N THR A 110 -0.30 9.79 6.68
CA THR A 110 1.11 9.46 6.85
C THR A 110 1.28 7.95 7.03
N ILE A 111 2.24 7.35 6.32
CA ILE A 111 2.67 5.96 6.50
C ILE A 111 4.08 5.96 7.09
N THR A 112 4.23 5.50 8.34
CA THR A 112 5.54 5.44 9.01
C THR A 112 6.17 4.06 8.92
N GLY A 113 7.35 3.96 8.30
CA GLY A 113 8.08 2.69 8.15
C GLY A 113 7.75 1.93 6.86
N ALA A 114 7.25 2.64 5.84
CA ALA A 114 6.89 2.05 4.57
C ALA A 114 8.12 1.53 3.80
N LYS A 115 7.96 0.40 3.11
CA LYS A 115 8.93 -0.14 2.15
C LYS A 115 8.33 -0.16 0.76
N ILE A 116 8.77 0.78 -0.08
CA ILE A 116 8.22 1.00 -1.41
C ILE A 116 9.35 0.99 -2.44
N THR A 117 9.18 0.21 -3.52
CA THR A 117 10.10 0.27 -4.67
C THR A 117 9.81 1.48 -5.54
N GLN A 118 10.79 1.91 -6.33
CA GLN A 118 10.59 3.01 -7.28
C GLN A 118 9.40 2.77 -8.24
N GLU A 119 9.21 1.53 -8.71
CA GLU A 119 8.09 1.17 -9.58
C GLU A 119 6.73 1.34 -8.88
N GLN A 120 6.65 0.95 -7.61
CA GLN A 120 5.44 1.12 -6.80
C GLN A 120 5.14 2.60 -6.56
N MET A 121 6.16 3.39 -6.21
CA MET A 121 6.02 4.84 -6.02
C MET A 121 5.56 5.52 -7.30
N LYS A 122 6.17 5.21 -8.44
CA LYS A 122 5.78 5.77 -9.74
C LYS A 122 4.34 5.42 -10.10
N LYS A 123 3.92 4.18 -9.82
CA LYS A 123 2.53 3.76 -10.04
C LYS A 123 1.57 4.55 -9.13
N LEU A 124 1.87 4.68 -7.83
CA LEU A 124 1.05 5.47 -6.90
C LEU A 124 0.91 6.92 -7.34
N VAL A 125 2.01 7.58 -7.74
CA VAL A 125 1.98 8.96 -8.25
C VAL A 125 1.06 9.09 -9.46
N LYS A 126 1.11 8.11 -10.37
CA LYS A 126 0.26 8.10 -11.55
C LYS A 126 -1.22 7.92 -11.22
N ASP A 127 -1.53 7.07 -10.24
CA ASP A 127 -2.90 6.69 -9.90
C ASP A 127 -3.56 7.71 -8.95
N ILE A 128 -2.83 8.25 -7.97
CA ILE A 128 -3.33 9.25 -6.98
C ILE A 128 -3.21 10.68 -7.50
N GLY A 129 -2.16 10.98 -8.28
CA GLY A 129 -1.89 12.29 -8.85
C GLY A 129 -0.51 12.85 -8.46
N GLN A 130 -0.02 13.75 -9.32
CA GLN A 130 1.20 14.53 -9.04
C GLN A 130 0.93 15.51 -7.88
N ASP A 131 1.96 15.81 -7.09
CA ASP A 131 1.90 16.73 -5.93
C ASP A 131 0.94 16.30 -4.81
N LYS A 132 0.62 15.00 -4.74
CA LYS A 132 -0.17 14.42 -3.64
C LYS A 132 0.63 13.53 -2.70
N ILE A 133 1.81 13.10 -3.12
CA ILE A 133 2.64 12.16 -2.36
C ILE A 133 3.96 12.84 -2.07
N TYR A 134 4.34 12.89 -0.80
CA TYR A 134 5.57 13.51 -0.33
C TYR A 134 6.42 12.47 0.39
N VAL A 135 7.73 12.54 0.16
CA VAL A 135 8.72 11.75 0.88
C VAL A 135 9.80 12.70 1.36
N ASP A 136 10.00 12.77 2.67
CA ASP A 136 10.89 13.73 3.33
C ASP A 136 10.58 15.19 2.91
N GLY A 137 9.29 15.54 2.82
CA GLY A 137 8.83 16.87 2.39
C GLY A 137 8.99 17.19 0.90
N THR A 138 9.50 16.25 0.09
CA THR A 138 9.62 16.44 -1.37
C THR A 138 8.45 15.80 -2.09
N ALA A 139 7.73 16.55 -2.91
CA ALA A 139 6.65 16.04 -3.76
C ALA A 139 7.21 15.03 -4.79
N MET A 140 6.57 13.87 -4.86
CA MET A 140 6.87 12.82 -5.81
C MET A 140 6.08 13.03 -7.11
N THR A 141 6.77 12.86 -8.21
CA THR A 141 6.31 13.00 -9.60
C THR A 141 6.78 11.78 -10.39
N ASP A 142 6.29 11.61 -11.61
CA ASP A 142 6.72 10.52 -12.51
C ASP A 142 8.24 10.52 -12.81
N SER A 143 8.89 11.67 -12.64
CA SER A 143 10.29 11.92 -12.98
C SER A 143 11.24 11.76 -11.79
N ASN A 144 10.78 12.04 -10.56
CA ASN A 144 11.61 11.98 -9.35
C ASN A 144 11.16 10.90 -8.35
N ALA A 145 10.19 10.05 -8.70
CA ALA A 145 9.79 8.91 -7.90
C ALA A 145 11.01 8.09 -7.45
N LYS A 146 11.13 7.90 -6.14
CA LYS A 146 12.25 7.20 -5.49
C LYS A 146 11.75 6.02 -4.66
N ALA A 147 12.62 5.03 -4.45
CA ALA A 147 12.35 3.97 -3.48
C ALA A 147 12.42 4.52 -2.05
N VAL A 148 11.67 3.91 -1.14
CA VAL A 148 11.65 4.22 0.28
C VAL A 148 11.96 2.93 1.04
N ASP A 149 12.99 2.93 1.88
CA ASP A 149 13.33 1.80 2.74
C ASP A 149 13.17 2.20 4.21
N SER A 150 11.98 1.94 4.75
CA SER A 150 11.60 2.23 6.15
C SER A 150 11.49 3.72 6.51
N GLY A 151 11.12 4.55 5.53
CA GLY A 151 10.90 5.99 5.71
C GLY A 151 9.44 6.36 5.95
N THR A 152 9.18 7.67 5.99
CA THR A 152 7.84 8.24 6.10
C THR A 152 7.34 8.69 4.73
N ILE A 153 6.06 8.44 4.46
CA ILE A 153 5.39 8.87 3.23
C ILE A 153 4.12 9.59 3.63
N ASP A 154 3.98 10.81 3.13
CA ASP A 154 2.83 11.66 3.40
C ASP A 154 1.98 11.75 2.13
N ILE A 155 0.68 11.49 2.27
CA ILE A 155 -0.26 11.49 1.15
C ILE A 155 -1.38 12.48 1.45
N VAL A 156 -1.50 13.53 0.65
CA VAL A 156 -2.53 14.57 0.79
C VAL A 156 -3.89 14.01 0.34
N LEU A 157 -4.83 13.92 1.28
CA LEU A 157 -6.20 13.47 1.05
C LEU A 157 -7.10 14.61 0.55
N ILE A 158 -7.05 15.74 1.25
CA ILE A 158 -7.84 16.95 0.99
C ILE A 158 -6.90 18.14 1.10
N ASP A 159 -6.95 19.02 0.12
CA ASP A 159 -6.26 20.32 0.13
C ASP A 159 -7.34 21.39 0.01
N ASN A 160 -7.54 22.15 1.09
CA ASN A 160 -8.55 23.21 1.17
C ASN A 160 -7.92 24.61 0.95
N THR A 161 -6.65 24.67 0.56
CA THR A 161 -5.93 25.91 0.24
C THR A 161 -6.42 26.52 -1.08
N ASN A 162 -7.17 25.74 -1.89
CA ASN A 162 -7.67 26.12 -3.22
C ASN A 162 -9.21 26.03 -3.39
N MET A 163 -9.98 25.94 -2.29
CA MET A 163 -11.45 25.94 -2.35
C MET A 163 -12.07 27.33 -2.39
#